data_AF-A0A7Y8FPJ6-F1
#
_entry.id   AF-A0A7Y8FPJ6-F1
#
_cell.length_a   1.000
_cell.length_b   1.000
_cell.length_c   1.000
_cell.angle_alpha   90.00
_cell.angle_beta   90.00
_cell.angle_gamma   90.00
#
_symmetry.space_group_name_H-M   'P 1'
#
loop_
_entity.id
_entity.type
_entity.pdbx_description
1 polymer ?
#
loop_
_entity_poly.entity_id
_entity_poly.type
_entity_poly.pdbx_seq_one_letter_code
_entity_poly.pdbx_strand_id
1 'polypeptide(L)'
;MRLKLLTNLNTLLLVAVCLALGATLWWSQRALERPYLLMERYLGLSQTFQNQAARNIDDYLSSGDALRLSSASQSLENLLQHLDELPAELGQNLRPSLVDLDTFSKTDLLAAGKLAGDPQALLLQAERELGANLEQLSQYATGVNSPDAARYLPPLLAASQHLGKLSLARDKLVSSGRAELADDVEREVASIRTQADVLAGLPLLGVKASSESSADDFSAMMGLENSEKAEVQDTGVDLKRELNSLLTRYPAELKRTREQIQQRTALAAATHLKIAAVQQAISGLEPVVRAQHARIQGEVRLLQGVMIGLILLIALLIDTLQRRLARVLTNLAPALSTWAEGDFSQPIALGKTNRELHDIEASLNRLRAYLVDLVGTIRANAEQVAGSSRALAELSSGLHDGAERQAGDTAQIRDSLGELEATIQQVAGD
;
A
#
# COMPACT_ATOMS: atom_id res chain seq x y z
N MET A 1 21.78 29.46 -43.01
CA MET A 1 21.27 28.07 -42.85
C MET A 1 21.06 27.69 -41.38
N ARG A 2 21.59 28.47 -40.41
CA ARG A 2 21.58 28.15 -38.98
C ARG A 2 20.45 28.79 -38.18
N LEU A 3 19.71 29.77 -38.74
CA LEU A 3 18.45 30.23 -38.12
C LEU A 3 17.39 29.13 -38.13
N LYS A 4 17.21 28.42 -39.27
CA LYS A 4 16.43 27.17 -39.33
C LYS A 4 16.94 26.15 -38.32
N LEU A 5 18.26 26.07 -38.12
CA LEU A 5 18.89 25.13 -37.19
C LEU A 5 18.57 25.50 -35.73
N LEU A 6 18.45 26.79 -35.38
CA LEU A 6 17.98 27.26 -34.06
C LEU A 6 16.49 27.01 -33.84
N THR A 7 15.63 27.28 -34.84
CA THR A 7 14.20 26.97 -34.73
C THR A 7 13.97 25.47 -34.66
N ASN A 8 14.72 24.69 -35.45
CA ASN A 8 14.71 23.22 -35.40
C ASN A 8 15.28 22.70 -34.08
N LEU A 9 16.30 23.35 -33.50
CA LEU A 9 16.82 22.99 -32.17
C LEU A 9 15.76 23.25 -31.09
N ASN A 10 15.02 24.35 -31.18
CA ASN A 10 13.98 24.68 -30.23
C ASN A 10 12.78 23.73 -30.33
N THR A 11 12.32 23.40 -31.54
CA THR A 11 11.25 22.42 -31.73
C THR A 11 11.69 21.01 -31.31
N LEU A 12 12.95 20.64 -31.57
CA LEU A 12 13.51 19.36 -31.12
C LEU A 12 13.61 19.31 -29.58
N LEU A 13 14.01 20.40 -28.92
CA LEU A 13 14.00 20.51 -27.45
C LEU A 13 12.58 20.33 -26.90
N LEU A 14 11.58 20.97 -27.50
CA LEU A 14 10.19 20.91 -27.04
C LEU A 14 9.59 19.50 -27.22
N VAL A 15 9.89 18.84 -28.34
CA VAL A 15 9.51 17.44 -28.59
C VAL A 15 10.23 16.48 -27.64
N ALA A 16 11.51 16.70 -27.36
CA ALA A 16 12.28 15.90 -26.42
C ALA A 16 11.69 15.99 -24.99
N VAL A 17 11.25 17.19 -24.56
CA VAL A 17 10.54 17.37 -23.28
C VAL A 17 9.22 16.61 -23.27
N CYS A 18 8.41 16.70 -24.33
CA CYS A 18 7.14 15.96 -24.41
C CYS A 18 7.36 14.43 -24.33
N LEU A 19 8.38 13.91 -25.00
CA LEU A 19 8.74 12.48 -24.91
C LEU A 19 9.24 12.10 -23.52
N ALA A 20 10.06 12.94 -22.90
CA ALA A 20 10.56 12.71 -21.54
C ALA A 20 9.42 12.73 -20.51
N LEU A 21 8.45 13.64 -20.66
CA LEU A 21 7.23 13.68 -19.84
C LEU A 21 6.38 12.42 -20.03
N GLY A 22 6.17 11.99 -21.28
CA GLY A 22 5.44 10.76 -21.58
C GLY A 22 6.11 9.53 -20.97
N ALA A 23 7.43 9.41 -21.11
CA ALA A 23 8.20 8.31 -20.52
C ALA A 23 8.17 8.34 -18.99
N THR A 24 8.23 9.51 -18.36
CA THR A 24 8.17 9.67 -16.90
C THR A 24 6.79 9.32 -16.34
N LEU A 25 5.72 9.75 -17.00
CA LEU A 25 4.34 9.41 -16.61
C LEU A 25 4.09 7.91 -16.76
N TRP A 26 4.54 7.32 -17.87
CA TRP A 26 4.43 5.88 -18.12
C TRP A 26 5.20 5.06 -17.09
N TRP A 27 6.43 5.46 -16.78
CA TRP A 27 7.23 4.82 -15.73
C TRP A 27 6.60 5.01 -14.35
N SER A 28 6.09 6.20 -14.02
CA SER A 28 5.44 6.49 -12.74
C SER A 28 4.20 5.64 -12.51
N GLN A 29 3.36 5.42 -13.53
CA GLN A 29 2.21 4.52 -13.41
C GLN A 29 2.68 3.09 -13.11
N ARG A 30 3.64 2.58 -13.89
CA ARG A 30 4.14 1.20 -13.74
C ARG A 30 4.91 0.98 -12.44
N ALA A 31 5.58 2.02 -11.92
CA ALA A 31 6.28 2.01 -10.65
C ALA A 31 5.33 2.00 -9.45
N LEU A 32 4.10 2.53 -9.59
CA LEU A 32 3.09 2.56 -8.54
C LEU A 32 2.25 1.27 -8.46
N GLU A 33 2.14 0.51 -9.55
CA GLU A 33 1.36 -0.74 -9.59
C GLU A 33 1.99 -1.88 -8.78
N ARG A 34 3.31 -2.08 -8.87
CA ARG A 34 3.99 -3.19 -8.18
C ARG A 34 3.96 -3.10 -6.64
N PRO A 35 4.21 -1.93 -6.02
CA PRO A 35 4.14 -1.78 -4.58
C PRO A 35 2.71 -1.96 -4.03
N TYR A 36 1.71 -1.54 -4.80
CA TYR A 36 0.31 -1.66 -4.41
C TYR A 36 -0.13 -3.13 -4.37
N LEU A 37 0.24 -3.90 -5.39
CA LEU A 37 -0.01 -5.34 -5.44
C LEU A 37 0.71 -6.09 -4.31
N LEU A 38 1.92 -5.67 -3.93
CA LEU A 38 2.65 -6.25 -2.80
C LEU A 38 1.96 -5.95 -1.46
N MET A 39 1.45 -4.73 -1.27
CA MET A 39 0.72 -4.35 -0.06
C MET A 39 -0.61 -5.10 0.06
N GLU A 40 -1.37 -5.21 -1.04
CA GLU A 40 -2.63 -5.95 -1.07
C GLU A 40 -2.42 -7.44 -0.78
N ARG A 41 -1.37 -8.05 -1.39
CA ARG A 41 -0.97 -9.44 -1.08
C ARG A 41 -0.55 -9.61 0.37
N TYR A 42 0.19 -8.65 0.94
CA TYR A 42 0.59 -8.67 2.35
C TYR A 42 -0.62 -8.61 3.29
N LEU A 43 -1.54 -7.66 3.06
CA LEU A 43 -2.76 -7.52 3.87
C LEU A 43 -3.64 -8.76 3.75
N GLY A 44 -3.77 -9.32 2.54
CA GLY A 44 -4.48 -10.57 2.30
C GLY A 44 -3.87 -11.77 3.03
N LEU A 45 -2.53 -11.89 3.03
CA LEU A 45 -1.82 -12.94 3.76
C LEU A 45 -2.04 -12.82 5.28
N SER A 46 -1.87 -11.61 5.82
CA SER A 46 -2.07 -11.35 7.26
C SER A 46 -3.51 -11.62 7.70
N GLN A 47 -4.48 -11.17 6.91
CA GLN A 47 -5.90 -11.33 7.23
C GLN A 47 -6.36 -12.77 7.11
N THR A 48 -5.90 -13.49 6.08
CA THR A 48 -6.13 -14.94 5.91
C THR A 48 -5.54 -15.72 7.08
N PHE A 49 -4.31 -15.42 7.48
CA PHE A 49 -3.68 -16.07 8.63
C PHE A 49 -4.46 -15.82 9.94
N GLN A 50 -4.80 -14.56 10.25
CA GLN A 50 -5.53 -14.24 11.49
C GLN A 50 -6.93 -14.87 11.53
N ASN A 51 -7.71 -14.73 10.45
CA ASN A 51 -9.11 -15.12 10.46
C ASN A 51 -9.32 -16.61 10.18
N GLN A 52 -8.47 -17.24 9.37
CA GLN A 52 -8.66 -18.62 8.94
C GLN A 52 -7.73 -19.61 9.62
N ALA A 53 -6.50 -19.24 9.98
CA ALA A 53 -5.60 -20.13 10.70
C ALA A 53 -5.69 -19.91 12.21
N ALA A 54 -5.28 -18.74 12.70
CA ALA A 54 -5.19 -18.45 14.14
C ALA A 54 -6.54 -18.62 14.86
N ARG A 55 -7.61 -18.01 14.31
CA ARG A 55 -8.95 -18.13 14.92
C ARG A 55 -9.48 -19.56 14.93
N ASN A 56 -9.29 -20.34 13.87
CA ASN A 56 -9.73 -21.73 13.84
C ASN A 56 -8.91 -22.62 14.80
N ILE A 57 -7.63 -22.32 15.02
CA ILE A 57 -6.80 -22.99 16.02
C ILE A 57 -7.28 -22.65 17.44
N ASP A 58 -7.60 -21.39 17.72
CA ASP A 58 -8.15 -20.97 19.02
C ASP A 58 -9.54 -21.58 19.27
N ASP A 59 -10.41 -21.56 18.26
CA ASP A 59 -11.72 -22.19 18.31
C ASP A 59 -11.58 -23.70 18.54
N TYR A 60 -10.59 -24.35 17.94
CA TYR A 60 -10.28 -25.76 18.19
C TYR A 60 -9.77 -26.02 19.62
N LEU A 61 -8.88 -25.18 20.14
CA LEU A 61 -8.40 -25.29 21.53
C LEU A 61 -9.53 -25.16 22.56
N SER A 62 -10.56 -24.39 22.24
CA SER A 62 -11.74 -24.23 23.10
C SER A 62 -12.75 -25.37 22.95
N SER A 63 -13.04 -25.81 21.72
CA SER A 63 -14.14 -26.73 21.39
C SER A 63 -13.73 -28.19 21.15
N GLY A 64 -12.47 -28.46 20.81
CA GLY A 64 -12.00 -29.79 20.42
C GLY A 64 -12.43 -30.26 19.02
N ASP A 65 -13.09 -29.41 18.23
CA ASP A 65 -13.65 -29.78 16.92
C ASP A 65 -12.56 -30.04 15.87
N ALA A 66 -12.36 -31.32 15.53
CA ALA A 66 -11.37 -31.75 14.54
C ALA A 66 -11.56 -31.10 13.14
N LEU A 67 -12.79 -30.68 12.78
CA LEU A 67 -13.04 -29.98 11.51
C LEU A 67 -12.38 -28.59 11.48
N ARG A 68 -12.30 -27.92 12.63
CA ARG A 68 -11.65 -26.61 12.75
C ARG A 68 -10.14 -26.71 12.58
N LEU A 69 -9.52 -27.73 13.17
CA LEU A 69 -8.10 -27.99 13.01
C LEU A 69 -7.74 -28.38 11.57
N SER A 70 -8.58 -29.20 10.93
CA SER A 70 -8.41 -29.55 9.50
C SER A 70 -8.49 -28.31 8.62
N SER A 71 -9.48 -27.44 8.86
CA SER A 71 -9.63 -26.18 8.13
C SER A 71 -8.43 -25.24 8.33
N ALA A 72 -7.95 -25.12 9.57
CA ALA A 72 -6.76 -24.32 9.88
C ALA A 72 -5.51 -24.86 9.17
N SER A 73 -5.32 -26.19 9.15
CA SER A 73 -4.19 -26.84 8.49
C SER A 73 -4.24 -26.64 6.97
N GLN A 74 -5.43 -26.77 6.36
CA GLN A 74 -5.64 -26.47 4.94
C GLN A 74 -5.30 -25.00 4.60
N SER A 75 -5.71 -24.06 5.46
CA SER A 75 -5.36 -22.64 5.29
C SER A 75 -3.85 -22.39 5.44
N LEU A 76 -3.17 -23.08 6.36
CA LEU A 76 -1.70 -23.00 6.51
C LEU A 76 -0.98 -23.57 5.28
N GLU A 77 -1.43 -24.69 4.73
CA GLU A 77 -0.89 -25.27 3.50
C GLU A 77 -1.10 -24.34 2.29
N ASN A 78 -2.30 -23.76 2.16
CA ASN A 78 -2.57 -22.76 1.12
C ASN A 78 -1.65 -21.55 1.28
N LEU A 79 -1.45 -21.04 2.51
CA LEU A 79 -0.53 -19.94 2.79
C LEU A 79 0.92 -20.30 2.41
N LEU A 80 1.36 -21.53 2.68
CA LEU A 80 2.69 -22.02 2.29
C LEU A 80 2.87 -22.12 0.77
N GLN A 81 1.83 -22.47 0.01
CA GLN A 81 1.89 -22.48 -1.46
C GLN A 81 1.95 -21.06 -2.05
N HIS A 82 1.14 -20.13 -1.52
CA HIS A 82 1.16 -18.74 -1.97
C HIS A 82 2.44 -18.00 -1.55
N LEU A 83 3.21 -18.56 -0.61
CA LEU A 83 4.51 -18.08 -0.20
C LEU A 83 5.60 -18.23 -1.27
N ASP A 84 5.46 -19.20 -2.18
CA ASP A 84 6.40 -19.38 -3.29
C ASP A 84 6.24 -18.28 -4.37
N GLU A 85 5.10 -17.57 -4.40
CA GLU A 85 4.87 -16.42 -5.28
C GLU A 85 5.38 -15.09 -4.71
N LEU A 86 5.81 -15.08 -3.43
CA LEU A 86 6.36 -13.91 -2.77
C LEU A 86 7.86 -13.76 -3.12
N PRO A 87 8.39 -12.52 -3.15
CA PRO A 87 9.82 -12.26 -3.24
C PRO A 87 10.64 -13.13 -2.26
N ALA A 88 11.76 -13.69 -2.73
CA ALA A 88 12.56 -14.69 -1.99
C ALA A 88 12.94 -14.25 -0.56
N GLU A 89 13.19 -12.96 -0.32
CA GLU A 89 13.50 -12.44 1.02
C GLU A 89 12.30 -12.46 1.98
N LEU A 90 11.07 -12.30 1.47
CA LEU A 90 9.85 -12.36 2.26
C LEU A 90 9.51 -13.83 2.59
N GLY A 91 9.69 -14.72 1.61
CA GLY A 91 9.46 -16.16 1.77
C GLY A 91 10.38 -16.81 2.80
N GLN A 92 11.67 -16.47 2.80
CA GLN A 92 12.67 -17.11 3.67
C GLN A 92 12.45 -16.85 5.16
N ASN A 93 11.94 -15.68 5.54
CA ASN A 93 11.72 -15.32 6.94
C ASN A 93 10.42 -15.89 7.52
N LEU A 94 9.41 -16.11 6.67
CA LEU A 94 8.06 -16.51 7.10
C LEU A 94 7.82 -18.02 7.02
N ARG A 95 8.47 -18.68 6.07
CA ARG A 95 8.39 -20.13 5.86
C ARG A 95 8.73 -20.96 7.11
N PRO A 96 9.83 -20.73 7.86
CA PRO A 96 10.16 -21.56 9.01
C PRO A 96 9.07 -21.47 10.09
N SER A 97 8.58 -20.26 10.40
CA SER A 97 7.54 -20.07 11.42
C SER A 97 6.20 -20.73 11.05
N LEU A 98 5.82 -20.71 9.77
CA LEU A 98 4.59 -21.35 9.30
C LEU A 98 4.73 -22.88 9.25
N VAL A 99 5.87 -23.42 8.82
CA VAL A 99 6.13 -24.87 8.82
C VAL A 99 6.16 -25.40 10.25
N ASP A 100 6.78 -24.66 11.18
CA ASP A 100 6.77 -24.98 12.60
C ASP A 100 5.33 -25.04 13.15
N LEU A 101 4.49 -24.05 12.80
CA LEU A 101 3.09 -24.01 13.25
C LEU A 101 2.26 -25.14 12.62
N ASP A 102 2.45 -25.45 11.34
CA ASP A 102 1.76 -26.55 10.66
C ASP A 102 2.14 -27.92 11.27
N THR A 103 3.43 -28.14 11.50
CA THR A 103 3.94 -29.38 12.12
C THR A 103 3.40 -29.54 13.54
N PHE A 104 3.43 -28.45 14.33
CA PHE A 104 2.87 -28.43 15.68
C PHE A 104 1.35 -28.67 15.68
N SER A 105 0.62 -28.07 14.73
CA SER A 105 -0.81 -28.27 14.49
C SER A 105 -1.16 -29.74 14.27
N LYS A 106 -0.42 -30.41 13.39
CA LYS A 106 -0.66 -31.81 13.00
C LYS A 106 -0.26 -32.84 14.07
N THR A 107 0.66 -32.49 14.96
CA THR A 107 1.23 -33.44 15.93
C THR A 107 0.66 -33.23 17.33
N ASP A 108 0.99 -32.10 17.95
CA ASP A 108 0.73 -31.84 19.37
C ASP A 108 -0.69 -31.30 19.59
N LEU A 109 -1.16 -30.41 18.71
CA LEU A 109 -2.53 -29.88 18.76
C LEU A 109 -3.57 -30.96 18.47
N LEU A 110 -3.33 -31.84 17.49
CA LEU A 110 -4.21 -32.95 17.18
C LEU A 110 -4.38 -33.91 18.39
N ALA A 111 -3.30 -34.14 19.14
CA ALA A 111 -3.37 -34.86 20.42
C ALA A 111 -4.15 -34.08 21.49
N ALA A 112 -4.02 -32.74 21.50
CA ALA A 112 -4.73 -31.85 22.41
C ALA A 112 -6.26 -31.89 22.24
N GLY A 113 -6.78 -32.03 21.02
CA GLY A 113 -8.24 -32.14 20.81
C GLY A 113 -8.86 -33.38 21.44
N LYS A 114 -8.10 -34.45 21.67
CA LYS A 114 -8.57 -35.61 22.47
C LYS A 114 -8.78 -35.25 23.94
N LEU A 115 -8.12 -34.20 24.42
CA LEU A 115 -8.24 -33.66 25.77
C LEU A 115 -9.26 -32.52 25.87
N ALA A 116 -9.90 -32.14 24.77
CA ALA A 116 -10.80 -30.98 24.68
C ALA A 116 -12.26 -31.29 25.07
N GLY A 117 -12.59 -32.54 25.42
CA GLY A 117 -13.80 -32.81 26.19
C GLY A 117 -13.75 -32.09 27.54
N ASP A 118 -14.90 -31.74 28.13
CA ASP A 118 -14.93 -31.09 29.44
C ASP A 118 -14.24 -31.97 30.50
N PRO A 119 -13.02 -31.64 30.96
CA PRO A 119 -12.25 -32.49 31.85
C PRO A 119 -12.85 -32.54 33.27
N GLN A 120 -13.84 -31.68 33.53
CA GLN A 120 -14.57 -31.60 34.79
C GLN A 120 -15.83 -32.46 34.77
N ALA A 121 -16.29 -32.93 33.60
CA ALA A 121 -17.53 -33.68 33.48
C ALA A 121 -17.52 -34.94 34.37
N LEU A 122 -16.38 -35.63 34.46
CA LEU A 122 -16.22 -36.80 35.33
C LEU A 122 -16.28 -36.44 36.81
N LEU A 123 -15.65 -35.34 37.23
CA LEU A 123 -15.70 -34.88 38.62
C LEU A 123 -17.10 -34.39 39.01
N LEU A 124 -17.77 -33.66 38.12
CA LEU A 124 -19.16 -33.22 38.30
C LEU A 124 -20.09 -34.42 38.41
N GLN A 125 -19.89 -35.45 37.58
CA GLN A 125 -20.65 -36.69 37.64
C GLN A 125 -20.40 -37.43 38.97
N ALA A 126 -19.15 -37.59 39.38
CA ALA A 126 -18.79 -38.23 40.65
C ALA A 126 -19.40 -37.49 41.86
N GLU A 127 -19.45 -36.15 41.85
CA GLU A 127 -20.09 -35.36 42.91
C GLU A 127 -21.61 -35.51 42.93
N ARG A 128 -22.25 -35.61 41.76
CA ARG A 128 -23.69 -35.91 41.65
C ARG A 128 -24.00 -37.30 42.21
N GLU A 129 -23.18 -38.29 41.88
CA GLU A 129 -23.29 -39.66 42.39
C GLU A 129 -23.08 -39.71 43.91
N LEU A 130 -22.08 -39.00 44.43
CA LEU A 130 -21.87 -38.86 45.89
C LEU A 130 -23.09 -38.22 46.58
N GLY A 131 -23.65 -37.16 45.99
CA GLY A 131 -24.85 -36.50 46.51
C GLY A 131 -26.07 -37.43 46.53
N ALA A 132 -26.30 -38.14 45.42
CA ALA A 132 -27.40 -39.10 45.31
C ALA A 132 -27.27 -40.26 46.29
N ASN A 133 -26.05 -40.78 46.49
CA ASN A 133 -25.80 -41.87 47.45
C ASN A 133 -26.02 -41.39 48.90
N LEU A 134 -25.57 -40.17 49.25
CA LEU A 134 -25.85 -39.58 50.56
C LEU A 134 -27.35 -39.36 50.80
N GLU A 135 -28.10 -38.97 49.77
CA GLU A 135 -29.56 -38.83 49.84
C GLU A 135 -30.24 -40.20 50.06
N GLN A 136 -29.83 -41.24 49.32
CA GLN A 136 -30.35 -42.60 49.50
C GLN A 136 -30.04 -43.15 50.90
N LEU A 137 -28.84 -42.90 51.44
CA LEU A 137 -28.50 -43.25 52.82
C LEU A 137 -29.34 -42.48 53.85
N SER A 138 -29.68 -41.23 53.56
CA SER A 138 -30.59 -40.45 54.40
C SER A 138 -32.01 -41.05 54.36
N GLN A 139 -32.50 -41.41 53.18
CA GLN A 139 -33.82 -42.05 53.03
C GLN A 139 -33.86 -43.40 53.78
N TYR A 140 -32.80 -44.20 53.67
CA TYR A 140 -32.61 -45.44 54.42
C TYR A 140 -32.66 -45.21 55.94
N ALA A 141 -31.99 -44.16 56.45
CA ALA A 141 -32.02 -43.80 57.86
C ALA A 141 -33.40 -43.29 58.31
N THR A 142 -34.15 -42.58 57.47
CA THR A 142 -35.48 -42.08 57.83
C THR A 142 -36.59 -43.13 57.69
N GLY A 143 -36.38 -44.17 56.89
CA GLY A 143 -37.37 -45.22 56.62
C GLY A 143 -37.56 -46.22 57.75
N VAL A 144 -36.76 -46.14 58.82
CA VAL A 144 -36.78 -47.09 59.95
C VAL A 144 -36.95 -46.37 61.28
N ASN A 145 -37.94 -46.78 62.06
CA ASN A 145 -38.09 -46.38 63.46
C ASN A 145 -37.17 -47.20 64.38
N SER A 146 -35.85 -47.04 64.23
CA SER A 146 -34.84 -47.62 65.13
C SER A 146 -34.09 -46.51 65.88
N PRO A 147 -33.76 -46.68 67.18
CA PRO A 147 -32.95 -45.72 67.93
C PRO A 147 -31.54 -45.51 67.31
N ASP A 148 -31.04 -46.49 66.55
CA ASP A 148 -29.78 -46.35 65.82
C ASP A 148 -29.90 -45.54 64.52
N ALA A 149 -31.11 -45.37 63.98
CA ALA A 149 -31.33 -44.61 62.75
C ALA A 149 -31.05 -43.10 62.94
N ALA A 150 -31.35 -42.58 64.13
CA ALA A 150 -31.02 -41.21 64.51
C ALA A 150 -29.51 -40.94 64.54
N ARG A 151 -28.67 -41.98 64.69
CA ARG A 151 -27.20 -41.85 64.71
C ARG A 151 -26.59 -41.69 63.31
N TYR A 152 -27.32 -42.03 62.25
CA TYR A 152 -26.88 -41.84 60.87
C TYR A 152 -27.03 -40.39 60.39
N LEU A 153 -28.00 -39.64 60.94
CA LEU A 153 -28.32 -38.28 60.47
C LEU A 153 -27.17 -37.27 60.64
N PRO A 154 -26.48 -37.17 61.80
CA PRO A 154 -25.40 -36.20 61.97
C PRO A 154 -24.22 -36.38 60.98
N PRO A 155 -23.65 -37.59 60.78
CA PRO A 155 -22.57 -37.78 59.83
C PRO A 155 -23.01 -37.61 58.37
N LEU A 156 -24.26 -37.96 58.01
CA LEU A 156 -24.81 -37.70 56.66
C LEU A 156 -24.94 -36.19 56.38
N LEU A 157 -25.40 -35.41 57.36
CA LEU A 157 -25.50 -33.96 57.23
C LEU A 157 -24.13 -33.29 57.17
N ALA A 158 -23.16 -33.76 57.95
CA ALA A 158 -21.78 -33.28 57.85
C ALA A 158 -21.19 -33.60 56.46
N ALA A 159 -21.38 -34.83 55.96
CA ALA A 159 -20.90 -35.24 54.65
C ALA A 159 -21.50 -34.41 53.50
N SER A 160 -22.80 -34.09 53.54
CA SER A 160 -23.44 -33.26 52.50
C SER A 160 -22.96 -31.81 52.52
N GLN A 161 -22.69 -31.25 53.70
CA GLN A 161 -22.07 -29.92 53.83
C GLN A 161 -20.66 -29.89 53.24
N HIS A 162 -19.85 -30.91 53.52
CA HIS A 162 -18.51 -31.03 52.96
C HIS A 162 -18.55 -31.25 51.44
N LEU A 163 -19.54 -31.97 50.90
CA LEU A 163 -19.74 -32.11 49.46
C LEU A 163 -20.03 -30.74 48.79
N GLY A 164 -20.83 -29.89 49.43
CA GLY A 164 -21.08 -28.52 48.96
C GLY A 164 -19.84 -27.62 49.00
N LYS A 165 -18.98 -27.77 50.02
CA LYS A 165 -17.69 -27.05 50.08
C LYS A 165 -16.70 -27.55 49.03
N LEU A 166 -16.66 -28.86 48.82
CA LEU A 166 -15.85 -29.52 47.81
C LEU A 166 -16.22 -29.03 46.41
N SER A 167 -17.51 -28.94 46.08
CA SER A 167 -17.96 -28.49 44.77
C SER A 167 -17.53 -27.04 44.47
N LEU A 168 -17.57 -26.16 45.48
CA LEU A 168 -17.08 -24.78 45.41
C LEU A 168 -15.56 -24.69 45.34
N ALA A 169 -14.84 -25.50 46.12
CA ALA A 169 -13.37 -25.55 46.08
C ALA A 169 -12.87 -26.04 44.72
N ARG A 170 -13.52 -27.04 44.14
CA ARG A 170 -13.26 -27.55 42.79
C ARG A 170 -13.50 -26.47 41.72
N ASP A 171 -14.59 -25.71 41.81
CA ASP A 171 -14.87 -24.61 40.88
C ASP A 171 -13.82 -23.48 40.96
N LYS A 172 -13.37 -23.14 42.18
CA LYS A 172 -12.27 -22.20 42.41
C LYS A 172 -10.92 -22.71 41.89
N LEU A 173 -10.64 -24.01 42.05
CA LEU A 173 -9.42 -24.64 41.54
C LEU A 173 -9.37 -24.56 40.01
N VAL A 174 -10.48 -24.89 39.35
CA VAL A 174 -10.58 -24.85 37.89
C VAL A 174 -10.44 -23.41 37.37
N SER A 175 -11.16 -22.46 37.96
CA SER A 175 -11.18 -21.08 37.48
C SER A 175 -9.87 -20.32 37.73
N SER A 176 -9.18 -20.59 38.85
CA SER A 176 -7.95 -19.88 39.20
C SER A 176 -6.66 -20.63 38.82
N GLY A 177 -6.73 -21.95 38.53
CA GLY A 177 -5.59 -22.79 38.16
C GLY A 177 -4.53 -22.95 39.24
N ARG A 178 -4.79 -22.55 40.49
CA ARG A 178 -3.80 -22.57 41.58
C ARG A 178 -3.67 -23.95 42.20
N ALA A 179 -2.43 -24.41 42.35
CA ALA A 179 -2.12 -25.71 42.95
C ALA A 179 -2.51 -25.80 44.43
N GLU A 180 -2.44 -24.69 45.19
CA GLU A 180 -2.77 -24.64 46.62
C GLU A 180 -4.25 -24.97 46.90
N LEU A 181 -5.15 -24.71 45.95
CA LEU A 181 -6.57 -25.04 46.06
C LEU A 181 -6.84 -26.54 45.87
N ALA A 182 -5.87 -27.30 45.36
CA ALA A 182 -5.98 -28.76 45.26
C ALA A 182 -5.94 -29.38 46.66
N ASP A 183 -5.09 -28.84 47.53
CA ASP A 183 -4.98 -29.28 48.92
C ASP A 183 -6.26 -28.96 49.71
N ASP A 184 -6.99 -27.89 49.33
CA ASP A 184 -8.33 -27.60 49.89
C ASP A 184 -9.35 -28.68 49.47
N VAL A 185 -9.37 -29.06 48.19
CA VAL A 185 -10.28 -30.10 47.68
C VAL A 185 -9.97 -31.45 48.34
N GLU A 186 -8.69 -31.84 48.44
CA GLU A 186 -8.28 -33.08 49.10
C GLU A 186 -8.66 -33.11 50.60
N ARG A 187 -8.54 -31.97 51.29
CA ARG A 187 -8.99 -31.85 52.69
C ARG A 187 -10.49 -32.05 52.85
N GLU A 188 -11.31 -31.51 51.96
CA GLU A 188 -12.76 -31.71 51.99
C GLU A 188 -13.13 -33.17 51.68
N VAL A 189 -12.47 -33.82 50.71
CA VAL A 189 -12.65 -35.25 50.42
C VAL A 189 -12.29 -36.11 51.64
N ALA A 190 -11.17 -35.82 52.31
CA ALA A 190 -10.76 -36.52 53.53
C ALA A 190 -11.76 -36.34 54.69
N SER A 191 -12.38 -35.17 54.79
CA SER A 191 -13.44 -34.89 55.76
C SER A 191 -14.69 -35.73 55.48
N ILE A 192 -15.11 -35.84 54.21
CA ILE A 192 -16.23 -36.72 53.81
C ILE A 192 -15.90 -38.18 54.11
N ARG A 193 -14.67 -38.62 53.81
CA ARG A 193 -14.20 -39.98 54.10
C ARG A 193 -14.27 -40.32 55.58
N THR A 194 -13.86 -39.38 56.45
CA THR A 194 -13.95 -39.57 57.91
C THR A 194 -15.39 -39.78 58.36
N GLN A 195 -16.36 -39.05 57.78
CA GLN A 195 -17.78 -39.27 58.06
C GLN A 195 -18.29 -40.60 57.49
N ALA A 196 -17.81 -41.01 56.31
CA ALA A 196 -18.14 -42.29 55.71
C ALA A 196 -17.63 -43.48 56.55
N ASP A 197 -16.45 -43.36 57.17
CA ASP A 197 -15.90 -44.37 58.08
C ASP A 197 -16.73 -44.49 59.37
N VAL A 198 -17.21 -43.36 59.90
CA VAL A 198 -18.17 -43.35 61.03
C VAL A 198 -19.47 -44.04 60.64
N LEU A 199 -20.00 -43.76 59.44
CA LEU A 199 -21.20 -44.42 58.90
C LEU A 199 -20.98 -45.93 58.69
N ALA A 200 -19.78 -46.34 58.26
CA ALA A 200 -19.43 -47.75 58.08
C ALA A 200 -19.45 -48.51 59.41
N GLY A 201 -19.01 -47.88 60.51
CA GLY A 201 -19.02 -48.46 61.86
C GLY A 201 -20.39 -48.56 62.55
N LEU A 202 -21.43 -47.91 62.01
CA LEU A 202 -22.78 -47.98 62.58
C LEU A 202 -23.48 -49.30 62.24
N PRO A 203 -24.29 -49.85 63.17
CA PRO A 203 -25.04 -51.08 62.95
C PRO A 203 -26.04 -50.91 61.80
N LEU A 204 -26.25 -51.99 61.04
CA LEU A 204 -27.20 -52.05 59.93
C LEU A 204 -28.64 -51.91 60.46
N LEU A 205 -29.49 -51.16 59.76
CA LEU A 205 -30.87 -50.87 60.17
C LEU A 205 -31.87 -51.95 59.75
N GLY A 206 -31.41 -52.99 59.05
CA GLY A 206 -32.21 -54.14 58.64
C GLY A 206 -33.19 -53.85 57.50
N VAL A 207 -33.00 -52.76 56.75
CA VAL A 207 -33.87 -52.48 55.58
C VAL A 207 -33.46 -53.42 54.46
N LYS A 208 -34.20 -54.51 54.38
CA LYS A 208 -34.17 -55.38 53.21
C LYS A 208 -34.69 -54.56 52.04
N ALA A 209 -33.99 -54.62 50.90
CA ALA A 209 -34.58 -54.17 49.66
C ALA A 209 -35.92 -54.88 49.55
N SER A 210 -37.03 -54.13 49.49
CA SER A 210 -38.30 -54.69 49.03
C SER A 210 -38.12 -55.01 47.55
N SER A 211 -37.45 -56.14 47.29
CA SER A 211 -37.64 -56.88 46.05
C SER A 211 -39.03 -57.52 46.16
N GLU A 212 -40.08 -56.70 46.12
CA GLU A 212 -41.34 -57.11 45.50
C GLU A 212 -41.09 -57.16 43.99
N SER A 213 -40.14 -58.03 43.60
CA SER A 213 -39.92 -58.42 42.23
C SER A 213 -41.13 -59.24 41.82
N SER A 214 -41.88 -58.73 40.85
CA SER A 214 -42.98 -59.44 40.15
C SER A 214 -42.58 -60.81 39.58
N ALA A 215 -41.29 -61.13 39.58
CA ALA A 215 -40.76 -62.46 39.30
C ALA A 215 -41.05 -63.49 40.41
N ASP A 216 -41.10 -63.10 41.69
CA ASP A 216 -41.39 -64.02 42.81
C ASP A 216 -42.88 -64.41 42.86
N ASP A 217 -43.78 -63.47 42.57
CA ASP A 217 -45.24 -63.73 42.50
C ASP A 217 -45.60 -64.66 41.33
N PHE A 218 -44.89 -64.52 40.20
CA PHE A 218 -45.01 -65.43 39.05
C PHE A 218 -44.38 -66.81 39.31
N SER A 219 -43.27 -66.88 40.05
CA SER A 219 -42.59 -68.12 40.41
C SER A 219 -43.38 -68.94 41.43
N ALA A 220 -44.02 -68.26 42.40
CA ALA A 220 -44.94 -68.85 43.37
C ALA A 220 -46.21 -69.42 42.71
N MET A 221 -46.73 -68.75 41.67
CA MET A 221 -47.89 -69.23 40.90
C MET A 221 -47.56 -70.40 39.95
N MET A 222 -46.28 -70.57 39.59
CA MET A 222 -45.77 -71.67 38.74
C MET A 222 -45.22 -72.88 39.55
N GLY A 223 -45.26 -72.84 40.88
CA GLY A 223 -44.86 -73.96 41.74
C GLY A 223 -43.36 -74.29 41.73
N LEU A 224 -42.52 -73.35 41.30
CA LEU A 224 -41.07 -73.51 41.25
C LEU A 224 -40.43 -72.81 42.46
N GLU A 225 -40.61 -73.39 43.66
CA GLU A 225 -39.85 -72.98 44.85
C GLU A 225 -38.38 -73.40 44.69
N ASN A 226 -37.57 -72.54 44.06
CA ASN A 226 -36.12 -72.64 44.20
C ASN A 226 -35.75 -72.15 45.61
N SER A 227 -35.33 -73.10 46.45
CA SER A 227 -34.88 -72.88 47.84
C SER A 227 -33.51 -72.19 47.95
N GLU A 228 -33.01 -71.55 46.88
CA GLU A 228 -31.85 -70.68 46.99
C GLU A 228 -32.34 -69.32 47.50
N LYS A 229 -32.42 -69.20 48.82
CA LYS A 229 -32.49 -67.91 49.50
C LYS A 229 -31.30 -67.08 49.03
N ALA A 230 -31.51 -66.23 48.03
CA ALA A 230 -30.65 -65.08 47.83
C ALA A 230 -30.61 -64.37 49.19
N GLU A 231 -29.45 -64.40 49.86
CA GLU A 231 -29.28 -63.72 51.13
C GLU A 231 -29.72 -62.28 50.92
N VAL A 232 -30.86 -61.92 51.50
CA VAL A 232 -31.43 -60.59 51.36
C VAL A 232 -30.51 -59.64 52.10
N GLN A 233 -29.52 -59.12 51.38
CA GLN A 233 -28.56 -58.16 51.89
C GLN A 233 -29.29 -56.85 52.17
N ASP A 234 -28.92 -56.26 53.30
CA ASP A 234 -29.41 -54.96 53.72
C ASP A 234 -28.93 -53.90 52.72
N THR A 235 -29.82 -53.06 52.21
CA THR A 235 -29.50 -52.01 51.22
C THR A 235 -28.45 -51.03 51.75
N GLY A 236 -28.32 -50.90 53.07
CA GLY A 236 -27.29 -50.11 53.72
C GLY A 236 -25.87 -50.62 53.44
N VAL A 237 -25.67 -51.92 53.19
CA VAL A 237 -24.34 -52.49 52.87
C VAL A 237 -23.87 -52.01 51.49
N ASP A 238 -24.74 -52.06 50.49
CA ASP A 238 -24.42 -51.63 49.13
C ASP A 238 -24.19 -50.12 49.05
N LEU A 239 -25.06 -49.33 49.70
CA LEU A 239 -24.91 -47.87 49.73
C LEU A 239 -23.59 -47.44 50.39
N LYS A 240 -23.22 -48.06 51.53
CA LYS A 240 -21.94 -47.81 52.22
C LYS A 240 -20.75 -48.22 51.36
N ARG A 241 -20.82 -49.35 50.67
CA ARG A 241 -19.75 -49.84 49.77
C ARG A 241 -19.56 -48.91 48.57
N GLU A 242 -20.65 -48.47 47.96
CA GLU A 242 -20.63 -47.54 46.84
C GLU A 242 -20.04 -46.19 47.24
N LEU A 243 -20.48 -45.61 48.36
CA LEU A 243 -19.93 -44.37 48.92
C LEU A 243 -18.40 -44.46 49.09
N ASN A 244 -17.91 -45.54 49.69
CA ASN A 244 -16.47 -45.74 49.91
C ASN A 244 -15.70 -45.91 48.59
N SER A 245 -16.31 -46.59 47.60
CA SER A 245 -15.71 -46.74 46.27
C SER A 245 -15.57 -45.41 45.52
N LEU A 246 -16.59 -44.55 45.58
CA LEU A 246 -16.58 -43.22 44.98
C LEU A 246 -15.53 -42.32 45.65
N LEU A 247 -15.47 -42.32 46.99
CA LEU A 247 -14.49 -41.55 47.76
C LEU A 247 -13.04 -42.02 47.55
N THR A 248 -12.83 -43.31 47.28
CA THR A 248 -11.50 -43.86 46.97
C THR A 248 -11.05 -43.49 45.56
N ARG A 249 -11.99 -43.40 44.60
CA ARG A 249 -11.71 -43.09 43.20
C ARG A 249 -11.50 -41.58 42.94
N TYR A 250 -12.22 -40.73 43.68
CA TYR A 250 -12.23 -39.28 43.46
C TYR A 250 -10.84 -38.60 43.44
N PRO A 251 -9.88 -38.89 44.36
CA PRO A 251 -8.56 -38.26 44.33
C PRO A 251 -7.74 -38.60 43.07
N ALA A 252 -7.87 -39.85 42.58
CA ALA A 252 -7.20 -40.26 41.35
C ALA A 252 -7.77 -39.55 40.11
N GLU A 253 -9.08 -39.32 40.09
CA GLU A 253 -9.74 -38.53 39.04
C GLU A 253 -9.36 -37.06 39.11
N LEU A 254 -9.33 -36.47 40.32
CA LEU A 254 -8.89 -35.09 40.54
C LEU A 254 -7.47 -34.87 40.00
N LYS A 255 -6.54 -35.78 40.30
CA LYS A 255 -5.17 -35.71 39.80
C LYS A 255 -5.10 -35.77 38.27
N ARG A 256 -5.86 -36.69 37.65
CA ARG A 256 -5.94 -36.81 36.19
C ARG A 256 -6.51 -35.55 35.55
N THR A 257 -7.61 -35.01 36.08
CA THR A 257 -8.21 -33.76 35.61
C THR A 257 -7.21 -32.60 35.73
N ARG A 258 -6.44 -32.52 36.81
CA ARG A 258 -5.41 -31.47 36.99
C ARG A 258 -4.30 -31.59 35.96
N GLU A 259 -3.77 -32.79 35.73
CA GLU A 259 -2.73 -33.04 34.72
C GLU A 259 -3.23 -32.66 33.32
N GLN A 260 -4.48 -32.99 32.98
CA GLN A 260 -5.11 -32.60 31.72
C GLN A 260 -5.28 -31.08 31.59
N ILE A 261 -5.74 -30.38 32.64
CA ILE A 261 -5.85 -28.92 32.64
C ILE A 261 -4.46 -28.27 32.45
N GLN A 262 -3.44 -28.75 33.17
CA GLN A 262 -2.07 -28.24 33.02
C GLN A 262 -1.53 -28.46 31.61
N GLN A 263 -1.68 -29.66 31.05
CA GLN A 263 -1.28 -29.93 29.67
C GLN A 263 -2.00 -29.02 28.68
N ARG A 264 -3.32 -28.83 28.83
CA ARG A 264 -4.11 -27.94 27.98
C ARG A 264 -3.63 -26.49 28.06
N THR A 265 -3.38 -25.98 29.25
CA THR A 265 -2.87 -24.60 29.43
C THR A 265 -1.46 -24.42 28.83
N ALA A 266 -0.58 -25.41 29.00
CA ALA A 266 0.75 -25.39 28.39
C ALA A 266 0.68 -25.44 26.86
N LEU A 267 -0.18 -26.31 26.31
CA LEU A 267 -0.41 -26.41 24.86
C LEU A 267 -1.00 -25.12 24.29
N ALA A 268 -1.98 -24.52 24.96
CA ALA A 268 -2.54 -23.23 24.56
C ALA A 268 -1.48 -22.13 24.58
N ALA A 269 -0.67 -22.04 25.63
CA ALA A 269 0.42 -21.07 25.72
C ALA A 269 1.48 -21.25 24.62
N ALA A 270 1.87 -22.50 24.34
CA ALA A 270 2.79 -22.82 23.25
C ALA A 270 2.21 -22.46 21.88
N THR A 271 0.91 -22.73 21.68
CA THR A 271 0.17 -22.37 20.46
C THR A 271 0.16 -20.86 20.25
N HIS A 272 -0.22 -20.09 21.28
CA HIS A 272 -0.22 -18.62 21.20
C HIS A 272 1.18 -18.06 20.92
N LEU A 273 2.23 -18.65 21.50
CA LEU A 273 3.61 -18.24 21.23
C LEU A 273 3.99 -18.48 19.76
N LYS A 274 3.64 -19.64 19.20
CA LYS A 274 3.89 -19.95 17.77
C LYS A 274 3.07 -19.05 16.83
N ILE A 275 1.79 -18.80 17.14
CA ILE A 275 0.96 -17.85 16.39
C ILE A 275 1.57 -16.44 16.44
N ALA A 276 1.98 -15.98 17.63
CA ALA A 276 2.63 -14.69 17.81
C ALA A 276 3.96 -14.60 17.04
N ALA A 277 4.75 -15.68 16.97
CA ALA A 277 5.98 -15.72 16.19
C ALA A 277 5.71 -15.56 14.68
N VAL A 278 4.66 -16.19 14.16
CA VAL A 278 4.22 -15.98 12.77
C VAL A 278 3.74 -14.55 12.57
N GLN A 279 2.93 -14.01 13.49
CA GLN A 279 2.44 -12.63 13.39
C GLN A 279 3.57 -11.58 13.50
N GLN A 280 4.58 -11.85 14.30
CA GLN A 280 5.79 -11.03 14.39
C GLN A 280 6.62 -11.12 13.10
N ALA A 281 6.76 -12.31 12.52
CA ALA A 281 7.40 -12.49 11.22
C ALA A 281 6.64 -11.73 10.10
N ILE A 282 5.31 -11.76 10.12
CA ILE A 282 4.45 -10.99 9.19
C ILE A 282 4.63 -9.48 9.41
N SER A 283 4.46 -8.98 10.64
CA SER A 283 4.59 -7.53 10.92
C SER A 283 6.00 -6.99 10.69
N GLY A 284 7.04 -7.82 10.86
CA GLY A 284 8.42 -7.48 10.48
C GLY A 284 8.61 -7.19 8.99
N LEU A 285 7.68 -7.60 8.13
CA LEU A 285 7.69 -7.31 6.69
C LEU A 285 7.07 -5.95 6.34
N GLU A 286 6.19 -5.41 7.17
CA GLU A 286 5.58 -4.09 6.96
C GLU A 286 6.62 -2.96 6.75
N PRO A 287 7.67 -2.82 7.58
CA PRO A 287 8.69 -1.80 7.36
C PRO A 287 9.52 -2.04 6.09
N VAL A 288 9.73 -3.30 5.67
CA VAL A 288 10.46 -3.62 4.44
C VAL A 288 9.67 -3.19 3.20
N VAL A 289 8.36 -3.47 3.19
CA VAL A 289 7.44 -3.05 2.12
C VAL A 289 7.28 -1.53 2.10
N ARG A 290 7.22 -0.88 3.27
CA ARG A 290 7.19 0.60 3.38
C ARG A 290 8.52 1.24 2.98
N ALA A 291 9.66 0.62 3.28
CA ALA A 291 10.98 1.12 2.86
C ALA A 291 11.14 1.06 1.34
N GLN A 292 10.64 -0.01 0.69
CA GLN A 292 10.58 -0.04 -0.78
C GLN A 292 9.68 1.06 -1.35
N HIS A 293 8.51 1.32 -0.73
CA HIS A 293 7.66 2.46 -1.09
C HIS A 293 8.40 3.80 -0.97
N ALA A 294 9.13 4.02 0.13
CA ALA A 294 9.86 5.27 0.38
C ALA A 294 10.97 5.49 -0.64
N ARG A 295 11.69 4.43 -1.03
CA ARG A 295 12.75 4.49 -2.04
C ARG A 295 12.19 4.85 -3.42
N ILE A 296 11.08 4.22 -3.81
CA ILE A 296 10.41 4.48 -5.09
C ILE A 296 9.81 5.90 -5.13
N GLN A 297 9.16 6.36 -4.05
CA GLN A 297 8.68 7.74 -3.97
C GLN A 297 9.82 8.77 -4.04
N GLY A 298 10.97 8.47 -3.43
CA GLY A 298 12.16 9.31 -3.50
C GLY A 298 12.70 9.42 -4.94
N GLU A 299 12.80 8.30 -5.66
CA GLU A 299 13.20 8.28 -7.06
C GLU A 299 12.23 9.05 -7.96
N VAL A 300 10.92 8.91 -7.75
CA VAL A 300 9.89 9.67 -8.49
C VAL A 300 10.05 11.18 -8.26
N ARG A 301 10.24 11.62 -7.00
CA ARG A 301 10.43 13.05 -6.69
C ARG A 301 11.72 13.61 -7.29
N LEU A 302 12.79 12.82 -7.29
CA LEU A 302 14.06 13.22 -7.91
C LEU A 302 13.89 13.39 -9.43
N LEU A 303 13.21 12.44 -10.09
CA LEU A 303 12.91 12.50 -11.52
C LEU A 303 12.01 13.70 -11.87
N GLN A 304 10.99 13.98 -11.05
CA GLN A 304 10.15 15.18 -11.18
C GLN A 304 10.96 16.48 -11.00
N GLY A 305 11.85 16.54 -10.01
CA GLY A 305 12.72 17.69 -9.77
C GLY A 305 13.66 17.96 -10.95
N VAL A 306 14.26 16.90 -11.50
CA VAL A 306 15.09 16.98 -12.72
C VAL A 306 14.28 17.48 -13.91
N MET A 307 13.04 17.00 -14.07
CA MET A 307 12.14 17.43 -15.15
C MET A 307 11.78 18.92 -15.04
N ILE A 308 11.40 19.39 -13.84
CA ILE A 308 11.10 20.81 -13.60
C ILE A 308 12.34 21.66 -13.90
N GLY A 309 13.52 21.21 -13.46
CA GLY A 309 14.79 21.87 -13.78
C GLY A 309 15.06 21.96 -15.27
N LEU A 310 14.81 20.88 -16.02
CA LEU A 310 14.95 20.85 -17.48
C LEU A 310 13.99 21.81 -18.18
N ILE A 311 12.72 21.85 -17.75
CA ILE A 311 11.70 22.76 -18.30
C ILE A 311 12.10 24.23 -18.06
N LEU A 312 12.53 24.56 -16.84
CA LEU A 312 13.00 25.91 -16.50
C LEU A 312 14.25 26.31 -17.30
N LEU A 313 15.20 25.39 -17.46
CA LEU A 313 16.40 25.62 -18.26
C LEU A 313 16.06 25.94 -19.72
N ILE A 314 15.13 25.19 -20.31
CA ILE A 314 14.67 25.43 -21.69
C ILE A 314 13.92 26.75 -21.79
N ALA A 315 13.03 27.06 -20.84
CA ALA A 315 12.31 28.33 -20.81
C ALA A 315 13.28 29.53 -20.73
N LEU A 316 14.34 29.43 -19.91
CA LEU A 316 15.39 30.44 -19.81
C LEU A 316 16.16 30.58 -21.14
N LEU A 317 16.45 29.47 -21.80
CA LEU A 317 17.17 29.45 -23.07
C LEU A 317 16.34 30.09 -24.20
N ILE A 318 15.02 29.86 -24.20
CA ILE A 318 14.08 30.52 -25.11
C ILE A 318 13.99 32.02 -24.81
N ASP A 319 13.80 32.42 -23.55
CA ASP A 319 13.71 33.83 -23.15
C ASP A 319 14.97 34.62 -23.52
N THR A 320 16.15 34.07 -23.22
CA THR A 320 17.43 34.70 -23.59
C THR A 320 17.60 34.86 -25.10
N LEU A 321 17.18 33.86 -25.89
CA LEU A 321 17.23 33.91 -27.35
C LEU A 321 16.25 34.95 -27.91
N GLN A 322 15.00 34.97 -27.43
CA GLN A 322 13.98 35.95 -27.84
C GLN A 322 14.42 37.37 -27.50
N ARG A 323 14.94 37.62 -26.29
CA ARG A 323 15.45 38.95 -25.90
C ARG A 323 16.64 39.39 -26.73
N ARG A 324 17.49 38.46 -27.19
CA ARG A 324 18.63 38.79 -28.06
C ARG A 324 18.17 39.17 -29.46
N LEU A 325 17.21 38.44 -30.03
CA LEU A 325 16.62 38.74 -31.33
C LEU A 325 15.81 40.04 -31.31
N ALA A 326 15.03 40.28 -30.26
CA ALA A 326 14.26 41.50 -30.10
C ALA A 326 15.17 42.74 -30.04
N ARG A 327 16.25 42.71 -29.23
CA ARG A 327 17.22 43.82 -29.15
C ARG A 327 17.87 44.13 -30.50
N VAL A 328 18.23 43.09 -31.26
CA VAL A 328 18.78 43.26 -32.62
C VAL A 328 17.77 43.95 -33.54
N LEU A 329 16.51 43.51 -33.52
CA LEU A 329 15.48 44.06 -34.37
C LEU A 329 15.16 45.52 -34.00
N THR A 330 15.12 45.82 -32.71
CA THR A 330 14.93 47.19 -32.19
C THR A 330 16.08 48.12 -32.56
N ASN A 331 17.31 47.62 -32.69
CA ASN A 331 18.45 48.43 -33.13
C ASN A 331 18.53 48.62 -34.65
N LEU A 332 17.97 47.69 -35.43
CA LEU A 332 17.92 47.78 -36.90
C LEU A 332 16.86 48.76 -37.40
N ALA A 333 15.71 48.83 -36.72
CA ALA A 333 14.61 49.72 -37.08
C ALA A 333 15.01 51.21 -37.20
N PRO A 334 15.68 51.83 -36.22
CA PRO A 334 16.08 53.23 -36.32
C PRO A 334 17.20 53.45 -37.34
N ALA A 335 18.11 52.49 -37.54
CA ALA A 335 19.19 52.63 -38.52
C ALA A 335 18.67 52.61 -39.97
N LEU A 336 17.65 51.79 -40.22
CA LEU A 336 16.95 51.79 -41.52
C LEU A 336 16.10 53.05 -41.71
N SER A 337 15.52 53.62 -40.63
CA SER A 337 14.79 54.88 -40.75
C SER A 337 15.71 56.05 -41.10
N THR A 338 16.95 56.08 -40.57
CA THR A 338 17.93 57.13 -40.93
C THR A 338 18.33 57.07 -42.41
N TRP A 339 18.46 55.86 -42.97
CA TRP A 339 18.68 55.68 -44.41
C TRP A 339 17.47 56.10 -45.25
N ALA A 340 16.24 55.88 -44.76
CA ALA A 340 15.02 56.34 -45.42
C ALA A 340 14.88 57.87 -45.42
N GLU A 341 15.44 58.54 -44.41
CA GLU A 341 15.56 60.01 -44.33
C GLU A 341 16.67 60.57 -45.26
N GLY A 342 17.42 59.70 -45.96
CA GLY A 342 18.42 60.09 -46.95
C GLY A 342 19.84 60.25 -46.40
N ASP A 343 20.06 59.98 -45.11
CA ASP A 343 21.40 60.00 -44.52
C ASP A 343 22.07 58.63 -44.63
N PHE A 344 22.92 58.47 -45.65
CA PHE A 344 23.73 57.28 -45.88
C PHE A 344 25.15 57.39 -45.30
N SER A 345 25.41 58.29 -44.35
CA SER A 345 26.76 58.54 -43.84
C SER A 345 27.29 57.39 -42.96
N GLN A 346 26.42 56.71 -42.20
CA GLN A 346 26.83 55.68 -41.25
C GLN A 346 26.53 54.25 -41.76
N PRO A 347 27.51 53.31 -41.66
CA PRO A 347 27.24 51.90 -41.89
C PRO A 347 26.38 51.31 -40.76
N ILE A 348 25.54 50.33 -41.10
CA ILE A 348 24.89 49.51 -40.07
C ILE A 348 25.93 48.53 -39.56
N ALA A 349 26.26 48.60 -38.26
CA ALA A 349 27.16 47.68 -37.59
C ALA A 349 26.39 46.85 -36.57
N LEU A 350 26.21 45.56 -36.85
CA LEU A 350 25.43 44.64 -36.03
C LEU A 350 26.27 43.91 -34.96
N GLY A 351 27.33 44.55 -34.45
CA GLY A 351 28.16 44.06 -33.34
C GLY A 351 28.68 42.61 -33.48
N LYS A 352 29.15 42.01 -32.38
CA LYS A 352 29.53 40.58 -32.34
C LYS A 352 28.28 39.69 -32.24
N THR A 353 27.59 39.52 -33.36
CA THR A 353 26.39 38.68 -33.44
C THR A 353 26.61 37.44 -34.30
N ASN A 354 25.60 36.56 -34.39
CA ASN A 354 25.64 35.33 -35.17
C ASN A 354 25.91 35.63 -36.66
N ARG A 355 26.53 34.67 -37.35
CA ARG A 355 26.94 34.79 -38.75
C ARG A 355 25.80 35.21 -39.70
N GLU A 356 24.60 34.67 -39.54
CA GLU A 356 23.43 35.10 -40.34
C GLU A 356 23.14 36.59 -40.23
N LEU A 357 23.33 37.16 -39.05
CA LEU A 357 23.08 38.58 -38.83
C LEU A 357 24.17 39.43 -39.45
N HIS A 358 25.39 38.91 -39.50
CA HIS A 358 26.51 39.51 -40.23
C HIS A 358 26.32 39.41 -41.74
N ASP A 359 25.73 38.33 -42.26
CA ASP A 359 25.37 38.22 -43.68
C ASP A 359 24.29 39.26 -44.07
N ILE A 360 23.34 39.54 -43.16
CA ILE A 360 22.34 40.61 -43.32
C ILE A 360 23.01 41.99 -43.26
N GLU A 361 23.92 42.21 -42.31
CA GLU A 361 24.73 43.42 -42.19
C GLU A 361 25.49 43.73 -43.49
N ALA A 362 26.17 42.72 -44.04
CA ALA A 362 26.92 42.84 -45.29
C ALA A 362 26.01 43.17 -46.48
N SER A 363 24.83 42.53 -46.54
CA SER A 363 23.85 42.78 -47.61
C SER A 363 23.27 44.20 -47.51
N LEU A 364 22.93 44.66 -46.31
CA LEU A 364 22.45 46.02 -46.05
C LEU A 364 23.50 47.07 -46.40
N ASN A 365 24.75 46.86 -46.00
CA ASN A 365 25.84 47.79 -46.33
C ASN A 365 26.17 47.80 -47.83
N ARG A 366 25.99 46.68 -48.54
CA ARG A 366 26.09 46.65 -50.00
C ARG A 366 24.99 47.46 -50.68
N LEU A 367 23.76 47.38 -50.16
CA LEU A 367 22.64 48.19 -50.63
C LEU A 367 22.90 49.69 -50.39
N ARG A 368 23.41 50.05 -49.21
CA ARG A 368 23.86 51.44 -48.93
C ARG A 368 24.91 51.90 -49.93
N ALA A 369 25.95 51.10 -50.17
CA ALA A 369 27.01 51.46 -51.13
C ALA A 369 26.44 51.71 -52.54
N TYR A 370 25.50 50.87 -52.96
CA TYR A 370 24.79 51.04 -54.24
C TYR A 370 23.94 52.32 -54.27
N LEU A 371 23.23 52.65 -53.19
CA LEU A 371 22.46 53.89 -53.10
C LEU A 371 23.36 55.14 -53.10
N VAL A 372 24.50 55.10 -52.39
CA VAL A 372 25.48 56.20 -52.40
C VAL A 372 26.07 56.40 -53.79
N ASP A 373 26.42 55.31 -54.48
CA ASP A 373 26.92 55.36 -55.86
C ASP A 373 25.86 55.90 -56.84
N LEU A 374 24.60 55.50 -56.68
CA LEU A 374 23.49 56.02 -57.47
C LEU A 374 23.29 57.52 -57.25
N VAL A 375 23.31 57.99 -56.00
CA VAL A 375 23.22 59.42 -55.66
C VAL A 375 24.41 60.19 -56.24
N GLY A 376 25.62 59.62 -56.15
CA GLY A 376 26.83 60.18 -56.77
C GLY A 376 26.71 60.30 -58.29
N THR A 377 26.20 59.27 -58.95
CA THR A 377 25.99 59.24 -60.41
C THR A 377 24.91 60.24 -60.83
N ILE A 378 23.81 60.36 -60.08
CA ILE A 378 22.77 61.36 -60.32
C ILE A 378 23.35 62.77 -60.19
N ARG A 379 24.16 63.03 -59.17
CA ARG A 379 24.82 64.33 -58.99
C ARG A 379 25.78 64.64 -60.12
N ALA A 380 26.61 63.69 -60.54
CA ALA A 380 27.52 63.86 -61.67
C ALA A 380 26.77 64.12 -62.97
N ASN A 381 25.69 63.38 -63.24
CA ASN A 381 24.82 63.62 -64.39
C ASN A 381 24.16 65.00 -64.32
N ALA A 382 23.71 65.45 -63.14
CA ALA A 382 23.14 66.78 -62.95
C ALA A 382 24.18 67.89 -63.19
N GLU A 383 25.42 67.71 -62.72
CA GLU A 383 26.53 68.63 -62.96
C GLU A 383 26.91 68.67 -64.46
N GLN A 384 26.95 67.52 -65.12
CA GLN A 384 27.18 67.43 -66.56
C GLN A 384 26.04 68.09 -67.36
N VAL A 385 24.78 67.86 -66.98
CA VAL A 385 23.62 68.53 -67.60
C VAL A 385 23.70 70.04 -67.40
N ALA A 386 24.03 70.52 -66.19
CA ALA A 386 24.24 71.94 -65.93
C ALA A 386 25.41 72.52 -66.75
N GLY A 387 26.49 71.77 -66.93
CA GLY A 387 27.61 72.11 -67.80
C GLY A 387 27.20 72.22 -69.27
N SER A 388 26.46 71.22 -69.77
CA SER A 388 25.89 71.22 -71.12
C SER A 388 24.90 72.36 -71.33
N SER A 389 24.08 72.69 -70.32
CA SER A 389 23.19 73.85 -70.36
C SER A 389 23.96 75.17 -70.44
N ARG A 390 25.08 75.31 -69.73
CA ARG A 390 25.97 76.49 -69.86
C ARG A 390 26.61 76.55 -71.24
N ALA A 391 27.11 75.43 -71.75
CA ALA A 391 27.69 75.36 -73.09
C ALA A 391 26.63 75.71 -74.16
N LEU A 392 25.40 75.21 -74.03
CA LEU A 392 24.28 75.57 -74.91
C LEU A 392 23.91 77.06 -74.81
N ALA A 393 23.94 77.64 -73.61
CA ALA A 393 23.69 79.07 -73.43
C ALA A 393 24.78 79.92 -74.12
N GLU A 394 26.05 79.52 -74.01
CA GLU A 394 27.19 80.16 -74.69
C GLU A 394 27.10 80.02 -76.21
N LEU A 395 26.74 78.83 -76.71
CA LEU A 395 26.53 78.56 -78.13
C LEU A 395 25.35 79.37 -78.70
N SER A 396 24.25 79.48 -77.94
CA SER A 396 23.09 80.32 -78.27
C SER A 396 23.48 81.80 -78.35
N SER A 397 24.30 82.29 -77.41
CA SER A 397 24.84 83.64 -77.44
C SER A 397 25.74 83.88 -78.66
N GLY A 398 26.64 82.94 -78.97
CA GLY A 398 27.50 83.04 -80.16
C GLY A 398 26.73 83.00 -81.49
N LEU A 399 25.63 82.22 -81.55
CA LEU A 399 24.70 82.22 -82.68
C LEU A 399 23.99 83.57 -82.84
N HIS A 400 23.61 84.21 -81.74
CA HIS A 400 23.02 85.55 -81.76
C HIS A 400 24.00 86.59 -82.36
N ASP A 401 25.25 86.62 -81.88
CA ASP A 401 26.29 87.50 -82.40
C ASP A 401 26.61 87.23 -83.88
N GLY A 402 26.61 85.95 -84.28
CA GLY A 402 26.80 85.55 -85.69
C GLY A 402 25.67 86.02 -86.59
N ALA A 403 24.42 85.90 -86.13
CA ALA A 403 23.25 86.39 -86.85
C ALA A 403 23.26 87.92 -87.00
N GLU A 404 23.71 88.66 -85.96
CA GLU A 404 23.83 90.12 -86.01
C GLU A 404 24.88 90.58 -87.04
N ARG A 405 26.06 89.93 -87.06
CA ARG A 405 27.07 90.17 -88.10
C ARG A 405 26.56 89.87 -89.50
N GLN A 406 25.88 88.74 -89.69
CA GLN A 406 25.32 88.37 -90.99
C GLN A 406 24.26 89.36 -91.48
N ALA A 407 23.43 89.90 -90.57
CA ALA A 407 22.48 90.95 -90.91
C ALA A 407 23.20 92.24 -91.35
N GLY A 408 24.30 92.59 -90.69
CA GLY A 408 25.17 93.70 -91.06
C GLY A 408 25.82 93.53 -92.44
N ASP A 409 26.45 92.38 -92.69
CA ASP A 409 27.05 92.06 -94.00
C ASP A 409 25.99 92.04 -95.12
N THR A 410 24.79 91.55 -94.83
CA THR A 410 23.67 91.58 -95.79
C THR A 410 23.24 93.02 -96.10
N ALA A 411 23.29 93.93 -95.12
CA ALA A 411 23.03 95.35 -95.37
C ALA A 411 24.14 95.98 -96.24
N GLN A 412 25.40 95.65 -95.99
CA GLN A 412 26.52 96.12 -96.81
C GLN A 412 26.46 95.59 -98.26
N ILE A 413 26.12 94.31 -98.43
CA ILE A 413 25.89 93.71 -99.75
C ILE A 413 24.74 94.44 -100.47
N ARG A 414 23.63 94.73 -99.77
CA ARG A 414 22.52 95.51 -100.33
C ARG A 414 22.96 96.89 -100.80
N ASP A 415 23.74 97.61 -100.00
CA ASP A 415 24.23 98.94 -100.36
C ASP A 415 25.15 98.90 -101.58
N SER A 416 26.09 97.94 -101.64
CA SER A 416 26.96 97.75 -102.81
C SER A 416 26.20 97.33 -104.07
N LEU A 417 25.12 96.55 -103.94
CA LEU A 417 24.21 96.26 -105.05
C LEU A 417 23.45 97.51 -105.52
N GLY A 418 23.04 98.39 -104.61
CA GLY A 418 22.44 99.69 -104.96
C GLY A 418 23.42 100.60 -105.70
N GLU A 419 24.69 100.61 -105.30
CA GLU A 419 25.75 101.36 -105.99
C GLU A 419 26.04 100.80 -107.39
N LEU A 420 26.01 99.47 -107.55
CA LEU A 420 26.12 98.81 -108.86
C LEU A 420 24.91 99.13 -109.76
N GLU A 421 23.70 99.16 -109.22
CA GLU A 421 22.50 99.56 -109.98
C GLU A 421 22.59 101.02 -110.46
N ALA A 422 23.02 101.94 -109.60
CA ALA A 422 23.25 103.34 -109.97
C ALA A 422 24.29 103.48 -111.09
N THR A 423 25.37 102.69 -111.01
CA THR A 423 26.43 102.70 -112.04
C THR A 423 25.92 102.15 -113.38
N ILE A 424 25.07 101.12 -113.36
CA ILE A 424 24.45 100.56 -114.57
C ILE A 424 23.48 101.56 -115.21
N GLN A 425 22.67 102.28 -114.42
CA GLN A 425 21.79 103.32 -114.97
C GLN A 425 22.59 104.46 -115.59
N GLN A 426 23.75 104.82 -115.04
CA GLN A 426 24.59 105.88 -115.57
C GLN A 426 25.25 105.53 -116.91
N VAL A 427 25.57 104.25 -117.15
CA VAL A 427 26.10 103.77 -118.45
C VAL A 427 24.99 103.61 -119.50
N ALA A 428 23.73 103.50 -119.10
CA ALA A 428 22.59 103.39 -120.00
C ALA A 428 21.97 104.75 -120.41
N GLY A 429 22.47 105.86 -119.83
CA GLY A 429 21.98 107.22 -120.09
C GLY A 429 22.84 108.08 -121.03
N ASP A 430 24.06 107.62 -121.36
CA ASP A 430 24.95 108.16 -122.40
C ASP A 430 24.93 107.27 -123.66
#